data_AF-A0A939BE24-F1
#
_entry.id   AF-A0A939BE24-F1
#
_cell.length_a   1.000
_cell.length_b   1.000
_cell.length_c   1.000
_cell.angle_alpha   90.00
_cell.angle_beta   90.00
_cell.angle_gamma   90.00
#
_symmetry.space_group_name_H-M   'P 1'
#
loop_
_entity.id
_entity.type
_entity.pdbx_description
1 polymer ?
#
loop_
_entity_poly.entity_id
_entity_poly.type
_entity_poly.pdbx_seq_one_letter_code
_entity_poly.pdbx_strand_id
1 'polypeptide(L)'
;MEWPKRARTADWENGVLALDREKQFEVPELTAEIMERLAGYTLVGFHVKGCPVSDELLTPFAGHKSMVNFGVEDGALTDACFPIFSAMPKLRYLLLDGNAAIHGGGLSALRECKIDLLTLNRTGLDDAGLLQAASIPKLSHIQLDHTAVTYEGLLAIAGNNYIKPVAHMQFTQEQMEHFSQLQREKAKKPAQLDEQAESECRSVLSAFFAEMTEWEQYMEQVGFEDAEAVPRLLAIWEKYVSEKPRPGYRPLGLSYSAQGTYNGEEFLDAEQITKNKLYIYTREKSTGFDRRFLMKRVGEEWRIDAVQERLDGWQRTGL
;
A
#
# COMPACT_ATOMS: atom_id res chain seq x y z
N MET A 1 -51.87 3.88 -4.89
CA MET A 1 -51.00 4.62 -5.82
C MET A 1 -50.18 3.61 -6.60
N GLU A 2 -50.22 3.62 -7.92
CA GLU A 2 -49.60 2.57 -8.74
C GLU A 2 -48.10 2.88 -8.96
N TRP A 3 -47.22 2.16 -8.26
CA TRP A 3 -45.78 2.26 -8.47
C TRP A 3 -45.37 1.57 -9.77
N PRO A 4 -44.25 1.95 -10.39
CA PRO A 4 -43.76 1.30 -11.60
C PRO A 4 -43.55 -0.21 -11.42
N LYS A 5 -43.69 -0.98 -12.50
CA LYS A 5 -43.42 -2.43 -12.50
C LYS A 5 -41.94 -2.78 -12.31
N ARG A 6 -41.04 -1.82 -12.55
CA ARG A 6 -39.59 -1.96 -12.42
C ARG A 6 -39.01 -0.65 -11.90
N ALA A 7 -37.99 -0.78 -11.05
CA ALA A 7 -37.14 0.32 -10.61
C ALA A 7 -35.70 -0.21 -10.48
N ARG A 8 -34.73 0.67 -10.68
CA ARG A 8 -33.29 0.42 -10.53
C ARG A 8 -32.70 1.26 -9.41
N THR A 9 -33.22 2.43 -9.13
CA THR A 9 -32.84 3.23 -7.95
C THR A 9 -34.07 3.67 -7.17
N ALA A 10 -33.88 3.85 -5.87
CA ALA A 10 -34.89 4.38 -4.96
C ALA A 10 -34.21 5.34 -3.98
N ASP A 11 -34.64 6.59 -3.98
CA ASP A 11 -34.10 7.65 -3.13
C ASP A 11 -35.25 8.23 -2.31
N TRP A 12 -35.11 8.32 -0.99
CA TRP A 12 -36.09 8.92 -0.10
C TRP A 12 -35.49 10.10 0.66
N GLU A 13 -36.15 11.25 0.60
CA GLU A 13 -35.76 12.45 1.37
C GLU A 13 -37.00 13.32 1.62
N ASN A 14 -37.13 13.85 2.85
CA ASN A 14 -38.19 14.81 3.22
C ASN A 14 -39.62 14.37 2.86
N GLY A 15 -39.94 13.09 3.05
CA GLY A 15 -41.28 12.55 2.78
C GLY A 15 -41.56 12.25 1.30
N VAL A 16 -40.56 12.33 0.42
CA VAL A 16 -40.70 12.03 -1.01
C VAL A 16 -39.85 10.82 -1.37
N LEU A 17 -40.48 9.80 -1.94
CA LEU A 17 -39.80 8.65 -2.54
C LEU A 17 -39.67 8.87 -4.05
N ALA A 18 -38.45 8.94 -4.56
CA ALA A 18 -38.14 8.98 -5.98
C ALA A 18 -37.64 7.60 -6.47
N LEU A 19 -38.30 7.05 -7.49
CA LEU A 19 -37.86 5.84 -8.19
C LEU A 19 -37.26 6.22 -9.55
N ASP A 20 -36.05 5.73 -9.82
CA ASP A 20 -35.25 6.06 -11.02
C ASP A 20 -35.09 7.56 -11.27
N ARG A 21 -35.20 8.40 -10.22
CA ARG A 21 -35.20 9.87 -10.24
C ARG A 21 -36.31 10.54 -11.05
N GLU A 22 -37.11 9.77 -11.78
CA GLU A 22 -38.19 10.29 -12.64
C GLU A 22 -39.54 10.29 -11.92
N LYS A 23 -39.83 9.26 -11.11
CA LYS A 23 -41.15 9.04 -10.53
C LYS A 23 -41.13 9.32 -9.05
N GLN A 24 -41.80 10.40 -8.65
CA GLN A 24 -41.88 10.83 -7.25
C GLN A 24 -43.22 10.47 -6.64
N PHE A 25 -43.20 10.05 -5.39
CA PHE A 25 -44.36 9.65 -4.60
C PHE A 25 -44.28 10.31 -3.23
N GLU A 26 -45.37 10.95 -2.80
CA GLU A 26 -45.52 11.43 -1.43
C GLU A 26 -45.63 10.22 -0.50
N VAL A 27 -44.55 9.97 0.24
CA VAL A 27 -44.36 8.85 1.16
C VAL A 27 -43.80 9.44 2.45
N PRO A 28 -44.66 9.97 3.35
CA PRO A 28 -44.21 10.68 4.55
C PRO A 28 -43.30 9.85 5.45
N GLU A 29 -43.45 8.53 5.43
CA GLU A 29 -42.66 7.57 6.23
C GLU A 29 -42.42 6.29 5.43
N LEU A 30 -41.28 5.63 5.68
CA LEU A 30 -40.95 4.33 5.11
C LEU A 30 -41.47 3.21 6.04
N THR A 31 -42.60 2.62 5.69
CA THR A 31 -43.16 1.47 6.44
C THR A 31 -42.51 0.15 6.01
N ALA A 32 -42.73 -0.91 6.78
CA ALA A 32 -42.27 -2.26 6.44
C ALA A 32 -42.80 -2.72 5.08
N GLU A 33 -44.07 -2.46 4.76
CA GLU A 33 -44.68 -2.83 3.46
C GLU A 33 -44.02 -2.09 2.29
N ILE A 34 -43.66 -0.81 2.49
CA ILE A 34 -42.92 -0.03 1.51
C ILE A 34 -41.53 -0.64 1.29
N MET A 35 -40.83 -0.99 2.36
CA MET A 35 -39.48 -1.54 2.31
C MET A 35 -39.45 -2.94 1.67
N GLU A 36 -40.43 -3.79 1.97
CA GLU A 36 -40.63 -5.08 1.29
C GLU A 36 -40.87 -4.89 -0.21
N ARG A 37 -41.73 -3.93 -0.57
CA ARG A 37 -42.00 -3.63 -1.98
C ARG A 37 -40.75 -3.13 -2.70
N LEU A 38 -39.95 -2.28 -2.05
CA LEU A 38 -38.70 -1.76 -2.59
C LEU A 38 -37.66 -2.88 -2.76
N ALA A 39 -37.52 -3.76 -1.79
CA ALA A 39 -36.63 -4.92 -1.86
C ALA A 39 -37.03 -5.94 -2.94
N GLY A 40 -38.30 -5.94 -3.37
CA GLY A 40 -38.78 -6.73 -4.50
C GLY A 40 -38.32 -6.24 -5.87
N TYR A 41 -37.84 -4.99 -5.99
CA TYR A 41 -37.25 -4.49 -7.24
C TYR A 41 -35.81 -4.98 -7.44
N THR A 42 -35.31 -4.92 -8.67
CA THR A 42 -33.90 -5.21 -8.95
C THR A 42 -33.03 -3.97 -8.76
N LEU A 43 -33.04 -3.40 -7.56
CA LEU A 43 -32.34 -2.15 -7.27
C LEU A 43 -30.81 -2.32 -7.37
N VAL A 44 -30.14 -1.28 -7.84
CA VAL A 44 -28.69 -1.14 -7.78
C VAL A 44 -28.27 -0.03 -6.82
N GLY A 45 -29.19 0.89 -6.51
CA GLY A 45 -29.03 1.97 -5.55
C GLY A 45 -30.26 2.13 -4.68
N PHE A 46 -30.06 2.24 -3.37
CA PHE A 46 -31.09 2.66 -2.42
C PHE A 46 -30.49 3.69 -1.48
N HIS A 47 -31.14 4.85 -1.35
CA HIS A 47 -30.69 5.92 -0.47
C HIS A 47 -31.85 6.49 0.32
N VAL A 48 -31.64 6.72 1.61
CA VAL A 48 -32.60 7.34 2.51
C VAL A 48 -31.86 8.38 3.32
N LYS A 49 -32.45 9.56 3.48
CA LYS A 49 -31.88 10.62 4.32
C LYS A 49 -32.91 11.26 5.23
N GLY A 50 -32.57 11.39 6.51
CA GLY A 50 -33.41 12.05 7.52
C GLY A 50 -34.67 11.26 7.88
N CYS A 51 -34.65 9.94 7.69
CA CYS A 51 -35.72 9.03 8.11
C CYS A 51 -35.19 8.13 9.22
N PRO A 52 -35.93 7.93 10.33
CA PRO A 52 -35.50 7.06 11.44
C PRO A 52 -35.64 5.57 11.10
N VAL A 53 -34.98 5.12 10.03
CA VAL A 53 -34.92 3.72 9.61
C VAL A 53 -34.11 2.93 10.65
N SER A 54 -34.72 1.88 11.20
CA SER A 54 -34.06 0.93 12.12
C SER A 54 -33.48 -0.27 11.37
N ASP A 55 -32.66 -1.07 12.06
CA ASP A 55 -32.05 -2.28 11.49
C ASP A 55 -33.11 -3.29 11.03
N GLU A 56 -34.21 -3.46 11.77
CA GLU A 56 -35.29 -4.38 11.43
C GLU A 56 -35.95 -4.01 10.10
N LEU A 57 -36.09 -2.72 9.84
CA LEU A 57 -36.71 -2.20 8.63
C LEU A 57 -35.87 -2.50 7.38
N LEU A 58 -34.57 -2.80 7.55
CA LEU A 58 -33.67 -3.22 6.46
C LEU A 58 -33.74 -4.72 6.14
N THR A 59 -34.33 -5.55 7.01
CA THR A 59 -34.40 -7.01 6.85
C THR A 59 -34.85 -7.48 5.46
N PRO A 60 -35.85 -6.86 4.81
CA PRO A 60 -36.28 -7.27 3.47
C PRO A 60 -35.18 -7.21 2.39
N PHE A 61 -34.15 -6.37 2.58
CA PHE A 61 -33.02 -6.25 1.65
C PHE A 61 -31.94 -7.33 1.84
N ALA A 62 -32.01 -8.16 2.89
CA ALA A 62 -31.05 -9.23 3.09
C ALA A 62 -30.98 -10.15 1.86
N GLY A 63 -29.77 -10.41 1.36
CA GLY A 63 -29.58 -11.25 0.16
C GLY A 63 -29.86 -10.55 -1.17
N HIS A 64 -30.08 -9.23 -1.19
CA HIS A 64 -30.42 -8.50 -2.41
C HIS A 64 -29.31 -8.62 -3.49
N LYS A 65 -29.65 -9.29 -4.60
CA LYS A 65 -28.67 -9.81 -5.59
C LYS A 65 -28.03 -8.76 -6.50
N SER A 66 -28.60 -7.56 -6.55
CA SER A 66 -28.19 -6.50 -7.49
C SER A 66 -27.71 -5.22 -6.80
N MET A 67 -27.81 -5.12 -5.47
CA MET A 67 -27.50 -3.87 -4.77
C MET A 67 -26.01 -3.57 -4.86
N VAL A 68 -25.66 -2.35 -5.27
CA VAL A 68 -24.27 -1.88 -5.38
C VAL A 68 -24.00 -0.72 -4.43
N ASN A 69 -24.96 0.20 -4.31
CA ASN A 69 -24.90 1.35 -3.42
C ASN A 69 -26.10 1.33 -2.46
N PHE A 70 -25.84 1.39 -1.16
CA PHE A 70 -26.87 1.46 -0.14
C PHE A 70 -26.53 2.56 0.85
N GLY A 71 -27.48 3.44 1.14
CA GLY A 71 -27.29 4.51 2.10
C GLY A 71 -28.51 4.78 2.95
N VAL A 72 -28.25 5.02 4.23
CA VAL A 72 -29.21 5.48 5.22
C VAL A 72 -28.49 6.54 6.02
N GLU A 73 -28.74 7.80 5.71
CA GLU A 73 -28.11 8.94 6.36
C GLU A 73 -29.06 9.58 7.37
N ASP A 74 -28.51 9.99 8.52
CA ASP A 74 -29.23 10.61 9.63
C ASP A 74 -30.45 9.76 10.07
N GLY A 75 -30.23 8.44 10.17
CA GLY A 75 -31.23 7.44 10.56
C GLY A 75 -31.06 6.92 11.99
N ALA A 76 -31.55 5.70 12.24
CA ALA A 76 -31.53 5.05 13.54
C ALA A 76 -30.86 3.66 13.50
N LEU A 77 -29.91 3.46 12.58
CA LEU A 77 -29.20 2.18 12.47
C LEU A 77 -28.20 1.98 13.61
N THR A 78 -27.96 0.70 13.94
CA THR A 78 -26.94 0.27 14.91
C THR A 78 -25.97 -0.71 14.26
N ASP A 79 -25.01 -1.24 15.03
CA ASP A 79 -24.12 -2.31 14.56
C ASP A 79 -24.86 -3.57 14.08
N ALA A 80 -26.15 -3.74 14.41
CA ALA A 80 -26.97 -4.86 13.95
C ALA A 80 -27.33 -4.81 12.44
N CYS A 81 -27.10 -3.69 11.74
CA CYS A 81 -27.32 -3.62 10.28
C CYS A 81 -26.27 -4.41 9.47
N PHE A 82 -25.04 -4.57 9.96
CA PHE A 82 -23.94 -5.11 9.15
C PHE A 82 -24.14 -6.56 8.67
N PRO A 83 -24.75 -7.49 9.44
CA PRO A 83 -25.16 -8.80 8.92
C PRO A 83 -26.14 -8.76 7.74
N ILE A 84 -26.99 -7.73 7.65
CA ILE A 84 -27.91 -7.55 6.52
C ILE A 84 -27.12 -7.17 5.26
N PHE A 85 -26.20 -6.22 5.40
CA PHE A 85 -25.31 -5.79 4.32
C PHE A 85 -24.36 -6.87 3.84
N SER A 86 -23.86 -7.72 4.75
CA SER A 86 -22.92 -8.80 4.39
C SER A 86 -23.55 -9.86 3.49
N ALA A 87 -24.88 -10.01 3.54
CA ALA A 87 -25.63 -10.90 2.67
C ALA A 87 -25.79 -10.37 1.23
N MET A 88 -25.40 -9.13 0.93
CA MET A 88 -25.55 -8.53 -0.42
C MET A 88 -24.28 -8.70 -1.26
N PRO A 89 -24.22 -9.66 -2.20
CA PRO A 89 -22.97 -10.10 -2.83
C PRO A 89 -22.32 -9.07 -3.79
N LYS A 90 -23.07 -8.04 -4.18
CA LYS A 90 -22.60 -7.00 -5.11
C LYS A 90 -22.39 -5.63 -4.47
N LEU A 91 -22.60 -5.52 -3.16
CA LEU A 91 -22.52 -4.26 -2.44
C LEU A 91 -21.08 -3.74 -2.44
N ARG A 92 -20.89 -2.45 -2.76
CA ARG A 92 -19.59 -1.78 -2.86
C ARG A 92 -19.54 -0.46 -2.09
N TYR A 93 -20.66 0.25 -2.02
CA TYR A 93 -20.74 1.58 -1.40
C TYR A 93 -21.78 1.53 -0.27
N LEU A 94 -21.34 1.93 0.93
CA LEU A 94 -22.18 2.08 2.12
C LEU A 94 -22.09 3.50 2.64
N LEU A 95 -23.23 4.21 2.63
CA LEU A 95 -23.34 5.60 3.09
C LEU A 95 -24.16 5.63 4.39
N LEU A 96 -23.50 5.66 5.55
CA LEU A 96 -24.14 5.44 6.86
C LEU A 96 -23.96 6.63 7.82
N ASP A 97 -23.74 7.82 7.26
CA ASP A 97 -23.51 9.03 8.06
C ASP A 97 -24.67 9.33 9.00
N GLY A 98 -24.39 9.88 10.18
CA GLY A 98 -25.42 10.34 11.11
C GLY A 98 -26.13 9.25 11.92
N ASN A 99 -25.79 7.96 11.73
CA ASN A 99 -26.31 6.88 12.57
C ASN A 99 -25.49 6.78 13.86
N ALA A 100 -25.82 7.61 14.85
CA ALA A 100 -25.05 7.78 16.09
C ALA A 100 -24.81 6.47 16.88
N ALA A 101 -25.67 5.45 16.72
CA ALA A 101 -25.57 4.18 17.44
C ALA A 101 -24.67 3.13 16.76
N ILE A 102 -24.04 3.45 15.62
CA ILE A 102 -23.01 2.62 15.00
C ILE A 102 -21.67 2.89 15.68
N HIS A 103 -21.16 1.93 16.45
CA HIS A 103 -19.85 2.03 17.13
C HIS A 103 -18.75 1.25 16.41
N GLY A 104 -19.12 0.40 15.44
CA GLY A 104 -18.21 -0.35 14.58
C GLY A 104 -17.95 -1.78 15.05
N GLY A 105 -18.58 -2.23 16.14
CA GLY A 105 -18.47 -3.61 16.62
C GLY A 105 -18.97 -4.66 15.61
N GLY A 106 -19.94 -4.29 14.77
CA GLY A 106 -20.49 -5.17 13.74
C GLY A 106 -19.73 -5.18 12.41
N LEU A 107 -18.75 -4.28 12.21
CA LEU A 107 -18.00 -4.16 10.93
C LEU A 107 -17.23 -5.43 10.55
N SER A 108 -16.90 -6.27 11.53
CA SER A 108 -16.28 -7.58 11.30
C SER A 108 -17.12 -8.50 10.41
N ALA A 109 -18.45 -8.33 10.38
CA ALA A 109 -19.35 -9.07 9.49
C ALA A 109 -19.10 -8.80 8.00
N LEU A 110 -18.44 -7.68 7.67
CA LEU A 110 -18.14 -7.29 6.29
C LEU A 110 -16.80 -7.83 5.77
N ARG A 111 -16.08 -8.67 6.52
CA ARG A 111 -14.74 -9.17 6.16
C ARG A 111 -14.69 -9.88 4.81
N GLU A 112 -15.74 -10.62 4.45
CA GLU A 112 -15.82 -11.33 3.17
C GLU A 112 -16.44 -10.48 2.04
N CYS A 113 -16.85 -9.25 2.36
CA CYS A 113 -17.47 -8.34 1.40
C CYS A 113 -16.42 -7.56 0.59
N LYS A 114 -16.86 -7.01 -0.54
CA LYS A 114 -16.02 -6.20 -1.44
C LYS A 114 -16.39 -4.72 -1.33
N ILE A 115 -16.54 -4.22 -0.11
CA ILE A 115 -16.84 -2.81 0.14
C ILE A 115 -15.63 -1.97 -0.27
N ASP A 116 -15.85 -0.99 -1.12
CA ASP A 116 -14.82 -0.05 -1.58
C ASP A 116 -14.83 1.22 -0.74
N LEU A 117 -16.02 1.69 -0.37
CA LEU A 117 -16.26 2.96 0.30
C LEU A 117 -17.30 2.77 1.41
N LEU A 118 -16.97 3.29 2.58
CA LEU A 118 -17.81 3.30 3.77
C LEU A 118 -17.78 4.70 4.38
N THR A 119 -18.92 5.38 4.47
CA THR A 119 -19.02 6.66 5.20
C THR A 119 -19.68 6.42 6.55
N LEU A 120 -19.04 6.90 7.59
CA LEU A 120 -19.44 6.76 8.99
C LEU A 120 -19.29 8.11 9.71
N ASN A 121 -19.43 9.23 8.99
CA ASN A 121 -19.34 10.54 9.62
C ASN A 121 -20.49 10.69 10.62
N ARG A 122 -20.26 11.40 11.73
CA ARG A 122 -21.30 11.63 12.76
C ARG A 122 -21.91 10.32 13.31
N THR A 123 -21.10 9.28 13.44
CA THR A 123 -21.48 8.01 14.09
C THR A 123 -20.73 7.84 15.41
N GLY A 124 -21.08 6.81 16.18
CA GLY A 124 -20.37 6.43 17.40
C GLY A 124 -19.06 5.66 17.16
N LEU A 125 -18.56 5.60 15.92
CA LEU A 125 -17.36 4.83 15.56
C LEU A 125 -16.17 5.19 16.47
N ASP A 126 -15.56 4.19 17.10
CA ASP A 126 -14.39 4.34 17.95
C ASP A 126 -13.13 3.67 17.36
N ASP A 127 -12.02 3.71 18.10
CA ASP A 127 -10.75 3.12 17.68
C ASP A 127 -10.85 1.61 17.42
N ALA A 128 -11.63 0.90 18.22
CA ALA A 128 -11.83 -0.53 18.06
C ALA A 128 -12.66 -0.82 16.80
N GLY A 129 -13.70 -0.04 16.55
CA GLY A 129 -14.50 -0.08 15.34
C GLY A 129 -13.68 0.24 14.09
N LEU A 130 -12.81 1.25 14.12
CA LEU A 130 -11.91 1.58 13.01
C LEU A 130 -10.93 0.43 12.72
N LEU A 131 -10.41 -0.24 13.75
CA LEU A 131 -9.56 -1.41 13.59
C LEU A 131 -10.31 -2.58 12.91
N GLN A 132 -11.59 -2.79 13.24
CA GLN A 132 -12.44 -3.75 12.53
C GLN A 132 -12.63 -3.35 11.06
N ALA A 133 -12.89 -2.07 10.79
CA ALA A 133 -13.01 -1.55 9.42
C ALA A 133 -11.74 -1.81 8.59
N ALA A 134 -10.57 -1.58 9.20
CA ALA A 134 -9.27 -1.83 8.58
C ALA A 134 -8.99 -3.32 8.32
N SER A 135 -9.78 -4.25 8.85
CA SER A 135 -9.68 -5.68 8.55
C SER A 135 -10.50 -6.11 7.33
N ILE A 136 -11.24 -5.19 6.69
CA ILE A 136 -12.01 -5.45 5.48
C ILE A 136 -11.04 -5.40 4.26
N PRO A 137 -10.76 -6.53 3.58
CA PRO A 137 -9.62 -6.64 2.65
C PRO A 137 -9.63 -5.71 1.43
N LYS A 138 -10.77 -5.12 1.08
CA LYS A 138 -10.94 -4.23 -0.09
C LYS A 138 -11.38 -2.82 0.24
N LEU A 139 -11.56 -2.51 1.53
CA LEU A 139 -12.00 -1.18 1.93
C LEU A 139 -10.91 -0.17 1.59
N SER A 140 -11.21 0.66 0.60
CA SER A 140 -10.27 1.64 0.06
C SER A 140 -10.47 3.02 0.66
N HIS A 141 -11.70 3.42 0.95
CA HIS A 141 -12.04 4.73 1.49
C HIS A 141 -12.97 4.59 2.68
N ILE A 142 -12.62 5.24 3.79
CA ILE A 142 -13.48 5.36 4.96
C ILE A 142 -13.57 6.82 5.37
N GLN A 143 -14.78 7.35 5.51
CA GLN A 143 -15.01 8.70 6.05
C GLN A 143 -15.46 8.59 7.50
N LEU A 144 -14.88 9.41 8.38
CA LEU A 144 -14.98 9.25 9.82
C LEU A 144 -14.90 10.57 10.58
N ASP A 145 -15.34 11.67 9.97
CA ASP A 145 -15.45 12.96 10.66
C ASP A 145 -16.54 12.92 11.75
N HIS A 146 -16.26 13.59 12.86
CA HIS A 146 -17.16 13.65 14.03
C HIS A 146 -17.49 12.26 14.60
N THR A 147 -16.46 11.44 14.76
CA THR A 147 -16.53 10.13 15.41
C THR A 147 -15.75 10.15 16.74
N ALA A 148 -15.76 9.05 17.48
CA ALA A 148 -14.96 8.86 18.68
C ALA A 148 -13.53 8.36 18.38
N VAL A 149 -13.15 8.22 17.10
CA VAL A 149 -11.81 7.79 16.69
C VAL A 149 -10.75 8.81 17.14
N THR A 150 -9.76 8.34 17.89
CA THR A 150 -8.60 9.12 18.32
C THR A 150 -7.52 9.12 17.25
N TYR A 151 -6.53 10.00 17.42
CA TYR A 151 -5.37 9.99 16.53
C TYR A 151 -4.54 8.71 16.71
N GLU A 152 -4.47 8.18 17.93
CA GLU A 152 -3.84 6.90 18.23
C GLU A 152 -4.53 5.75 17.49
N GLY A 153 -5.87 5.75 17.46
CA GLY A 153 -6.67 4.79 16.68
C GLY A 153 -6.40 4.88 15.18
N LEU A 154 -6.30 6.09 14.64
CA LEU A 154 -5.89 6.30 13.25
C LEU A 154 -4.50 5.71 12.97
N LEU A 155 -3.51 5.97 13.84
CA LEU A 155 -2.15 5.45 13.67
C LEU A 155 -2.07 3.91 13.80
N ALA A 156 -2.95 3.30 14.59
CA ALA A 156 -3.02 1.86 14.76
C ALA A 156 -3.29 1.12 13.44
N ILE A 157 -4.09 1.73 12.54
CA ILE A 157 -4.43 1.12 11.25
C ILE A 157 -3.42 1.40 10.14
N ALA A 158 -2.32 2.12 10.40
CA ALA A 158 -1.30 2.45 9.40
C ALA A 158 -0.59 1.22 8.80
N GLY A 159 -0.75 0.03 9.39
CA GLY A 159 -0.23 -1.22 8.81
C GLY A 159 -1.03 -1.72 7.60
N ASN A 160 -2.27 -1.26 7.42
CA ASN A 160 -3.07 -1.56 6.23
C ASN A 160 -2.72 -0.53 5.15
N ASN A 161 -2.09 -0.97 4.05
CA ASN A 161 -1.63 -0.08 2.97
C ASN A 161 -2.71 0.25 1.92
N TYR A 162 -3.92 -0.31 2.07
CA TYR A 162 -5.01 -0.17 1.11
C TYR A 162 -6.06 0.85 1.57
N ILE A 163 -6.32 0.89 2.87
CA ILE A 163 -7.32 1.78 3.46
C ILE A 163 -6.84 3.25 3.42
N LYS A 164 -7.76 4.14 3.04
CA LYS A 164 -7.56 5.59 3.01
C LYS A 164 -8.62 6.25 3.90
N PRO A 165 -8.28 6.50 5.18
CA PRO A 165 -9.05 7.36 6.05
C PRO A 165 -9.19 8.76 5.45
N VAL A 166 -10.41 9.28 5.46
CA VAL A 166 -10.73 10.65 5.05
C VAL A 166 -11.40 11.32 6.25
N ALA A 167 -10.74 12.35 6.77
CA ALA A 167 -11.24 13.19 7.84
C ALA A 167 -10.90 14.64 7.48
N HIS A 168 -11.91 15.45 7.19
CA HIS A 168 -11.79 16.84 6.79
C HIS A 168 -11.74 17.80 7.98
N MET A 169 -12.31 17.39 9.11
CA MET A 169 -12.48 18.25 10.29
C MET A 169 -11.90 17.63 11.57
N GLN A 170 -11.87 16.30 11.69
CA GLN A 170 -11.46 15.63 12.91
C GLN A 170 -9.94 15.63 13.16
N PHE A 171 -9.14 15.59 12.10
CA PHE A 171 -7.68 15.57 12.18
C PHE A 171 -7.07 16.72 11.36
N THR A 172 -5.93 17.24 11.82
CA THR A 172 -5.21 18.28 11.07
C THR A 172 -4.56 17.70 9.82
N GLN A 173 -4.18 18.58 8.89
CA GLN A 173 -3.44 18.18 7.71
C GLN A 173 -2.12 17.47 8.08
N GLU A 174 -1.39 17.98 9.07
CA GLU A 174 -0.13 17.39 9.54
C GLU A 174 -0.34 15.97 10.10
N GLN A 175 -1.42 15.74 10.84
CA GLN A 175 -1.77 14.41 11.36
C GLN A 175 -2.05 13.42 10.22
N MET A 176 -2.80 13.84 9.21
CA MET A 176 -3.12 13.00 8.04
C MET A 176 -1.87 12.72 7.17
N GLU A 177 -0.99 13.71 7.02
CA GLU A 177 0.30 13.55 6.34
C GLU A 177 1.21 12.58 7.09
N HIS A 178 1.29 12.68 8.42
CA HIS A 178 2.06 11.77 9.26
C HIS A 178 1.52 10.33 9.20
N PHE A 179 0.20 10.13 9.27
CA PHE A 179 -0.41 8.82 9.04
C PHE A 179 0.00 8.23 7.67
N SER A 180 -0.09 9.04 6.62
CA SER A 180 0.28 8.64 5.26
C SER A 180 1.77 8.28 5.15
N GLN A 181 2.64 8.99 5.87
CA GLN A 181 4.06 8.66 5.97
C GLN A 181 4.28 7.32 6.65
N LEU A 182 3.65 7.10 7.81
CA LEU A 182 3.74 5.85 8.55
C LEU A 182 3.24 4.65 7.74
N GLN A 183 2.16 4.82 6.98
CA GLN A 183 1.64 3.80 6.08
C GLN A 183 2.69 3.44 5.01
N ARG A 184 3.33 4.43 4.39
CA ARG A 184 4.43 4.20 3.43
C ARG A 184 5.63 3.50 4.08
N GLU A 185 6.00 3.88 5.30
CA GLU A 185 7.11 3.25 6.03
C GLU A 185 6.82 1.80 6.39
N LYS A 186 5.61 1.50 6.89
CA LYS A 186 5.18 0.12 7.17
C LYS A 186 5.01 -0.71 5.89
N ALA A 187 4.70 -0.09 4.75
CA ALA A 187 4.69 -0.77 3.45
C ALA A 187 6.09 -1.15 2.95
N LYS A 188 7.13 -0.41 3.36
CA LYS A 188 8.54 -0.65 2.97
C LYS A 188 9.20 -1.80 3.74
N LYS A 189 8.46 -2.69 4.42
CA LYS A 189 9.04 -3.84 5.12
C LYS A 189 10.14 -4.47 4.25
N PRO A 190 11.39 -4.60 4.76
CA PRO A 190 12.46 -5.24 4.00
C PRO A 190 11.97 -6.60 3.53
N ALA A 191 12.24 -6.95 2.27
CA ALA A 191 11.96 -8.29 1.82
C ALA A 191 12.76 -9.27 2.69
N GLN A 192 12.19 -10.44 2.99
CA GLN A 192 12.98 -11.48 3.63
C GLN A 192 14.20 -11.77 2.74
N LEU A 193 15.38 -11.85 3.35
CA LEU A 193 16.62 -12.13 2.65
C LEU A 193 16.52 -13.51 1.99
N ASP A 194 16.70 -13.55 0.67
CA ASP A 194 16.83 -14.79 -0.08
C ASP A 194 18.28 -15.27 0.07
N GLU A 195 18.50 -16.29 0.91
CA GLU A 195 19.82 -16.83 1.22
C GLU A 195 20.58 -17.33 -0.03
N GLN A 196 19.84 -17.83 -1.03
CA GLN A 196 20.44 -18.27 -2.30
C GLN A 196 20.90 -17.07 -3.12
N ALA A 197 20.06 -16.04 -3.24
CA ALA A 197 20.43 -14.81 -3.92
C ALA A 197 21.61 -14.09 -3.24
N GLU A 198 21.67 -14.10 -1.91
CA GLU A 198 22.80 -13.59 -1.15
C GLU A 198 24.09 -14.34 -1.49
N SER A 199 24.05 -15.68 -1.47
CA SER A 199 25.22 -16.52 -1.79
C SER A 199 25.72 -16.29 -3.22
N GLU A 200 24.80 -16.14 -4.18
CA GLU A 200 25.13 -15.78 -5.57
C GLU A 200 25.78 -14.40 -5.65
N CYS A 201 25.21 -13.40 -4.98
CA CYS A 201 25.76 -12.04 -4.96
C CYS A 201 27.16 -11.97 -4.34
N ARG A 202 27.39 -12.66 -3.21
CA ARG A 202 28.72 -12.77 -2.58
C ARG A 202 29.71 -13.43 -3.53
N SER A 203 29.30 -14.51 -4.21
CA SER A 203 30.13 -15.21 -5.20
C SER A 203 30.53 -14.29 -6.38
N VAL A 204 29.59 -13.51 -6.91
CA VAL A 204 29.84 -12.52 -7.97
C VAL A 204 30.83 -11.46 -7.50
N LEU A 205 30.64 -10.92 -6.30
CA LEU A 205 31.55 -9.91 -5.73
C LEU A 205 32.95 -10.46 -5.49
N SER A 206 33.08 -11.67 -4.94
CA SER A 206 34.39 -12.31 -4.77
C SER A 206 35.13 -12.50 -6.10
N ALA A 207 34.43 -12.93 -7.15
CA ALA A 207 35.01 -13.09 -8.47
C ALA A 207 35.43 -11.73 -9.08
N PHE A 208 34.60 -10.70 -8.94
CA PHE A 208 34.94 -9.33 -9.34
C PHE A 208 36.16 -8.80 -8.59
N PHE A 209 36.23 -8.96 -7.26
CA PHE A 209 37.38 -8.51 -6.46
C PHE A 209 38.67 -9.20 -6.88
N ALA A 210 38.62 -10.50 -7.19
CA ALA A 210 39.77 -11.26 -7.66
C ALA A 210 40.26 -10.77 -9.03
N GLU A 211 39.37 -10.61 -10.01
CA GLU A 211 39.76 -10.12 -11.35
C GLU A 211 40.24 -8.66 -11.33
N MET A 212 39.63 -7.81 -10.49
CA MET A 212 40.14 -6.46 -10.26
C MET A 212 41.55 -6.50 -9.68
N THR A 213 41.80 -7.36 -8.69
CA THR A 213 43.13 -7.51 -8.08
C THR A 213 44.17 -7.97 -9.11
N GLU A 214 43.83 -8.93 -9.98
CA GLU A 214 44.71 -9.38 -11.08
C GLU A 214 45.00 -8.25 -12.07
N TRP A 215 43.98 -7.47 -12.43
CA TRP A 215 44.15 -6.29 -13.29
C TRP A 215 45.06 -5.24 -12.65
N GLU A 216 44.88 -4.93 -11.37
CA GLU A 216 45.71 -3.96 -10.64
C GLU A 216 47.17 -4.42 -10.52
N GLN A 217 47.41 -5.72 -10.31
CA GLN A 217 48.76 -6.29 -10.31
C GLN A 217 49.43 -6.23 -11.69
N TYR A 218 48.66 -6.41 -12.77
CA TYR A 218 49.14 -6.19 -14.13
C TYR A 218 49.51 -4.72 -14.35
N MET A 219 48.64 -3.79 -13.91
CA MET A 219 48.88 -2.35 -14.03
C MET A 219 50.13 -1.89 -13.29
N GLU A 220 50.43 -2.47 -12.13
CA GLU A 220 51.67 -2.19 -11.39
C GLU A 220 52.94 -2.55 -12.18
N GLN A 221 52.86 -3.53 -13.08
CA GLN A 221 54.01 -3.97 -13.89
C GLN A 221 54.21 -3.12 -15.15
N VAL A 222 53.11 -2.72 -15.80
CA VAL A 222 53.13 -2.15 -17.16
C VAL A 222 52.77 -0.66 -17.22
N GLY A 223 52.09 -0.13 -16.19
CA GLY A 223 51.61 1.25 -16.13
C GLY A 223 50.41 1.56 -17.04
N PHE A 224 49.79 2.73 -16.82
CA PHE A 224 48.54 3.15 -17.49
C PHE A 224 48.65 3.41 -19.00
N GLU A 225 49.86 3.57 -19.52
CA GLU A 225 50.08 3.81 -20.95
C GLU A 225 49.98 2.53 -21.79
N ASP A 226 49.91 1.36 -21.14
CA ASP A 226 49.74 0.09 -21.83
C ASP A 226 48.41 0.03 -22.59
N ALA A 227 48.48 -0.44 -23.83
CA ALA A 227 47.33 -0.49 -24.72
C ALA A 227 46.23 -1.46 -24.23
N GLU A 228 46.58 -2.46 -23.40
CA GLU A 228 45.65 -3.46 -22.87
C GLU A 228 45.04 -3.05 -21.52
N ALA A 229 45.51 -1.97 -20.89
CA ALA A 229 45.02 -1.49 -19.60
C ALA A 229 43.50 -1.25 -19.61
N VAL A 230 43.03 -0.44 -20.55
CA VAL A 230 41.60 -0.06 -20.67
C VAL A 230 40.74 -1.23 -21.20
N PRO A 231 41.13 -1.95 -22.28
CA PRO A 231 40.37 -3.11 -22.75
C PRO A 231 40.13 -4.18 -21.68
N ARG A 232 41.15 -4.53 -20.88
CA ARG A 232 41.01 -5.52 -19.80
C ARG A 232 40.04 -5.06 -18.72
N LEU A 233 40.14 -3.81 -18.28
CA LEU A 233 39.23 -3.26 -17.29
C LEU A 233 37.78 -3.22 -17.79
N LEU A 234 37.58 -2.82 -19.06
CA LEU A 234 36.25 -2.81 -19.66
C LEU A 234 35.64 -4.21 -19.78
N ALA A 235 36.46 -5.24 -20.02
CA ALA A 235 35.99 -6.63 -20.02
C ALA A 235 35.49 -7.07 -18.64
N ILE A 236 36.21 -6.70 -17.56
CA ILE A 236 35.75 -6.93 -16.17
C ILE A 236 34.44 -6.17 -15.93
N TRP A 237 34.38 -4.89 -16.33
CA TRP A 237 33.18 -4.07 -16.16
C TRP A 237 31.96 -4.64 -16.89
N GLU A 238 32.11 -5.04 -18.14
CA GLU A 238 31.02 -5.63 -18.94
C GLU A 238 30.51 -6.95 -18.35
N LYS A 239 31.42 -7.72 -17.74
CA LYS A 239 31.10 -8.98 -17.07
C LYS A 239 30.31 -8.78 -15.78
N TYR A 240 30.75 -7.89 -14.90
CA TYR A 240 30.25 -7.82 -13.53
C TYR A 240 29.33 -6.64 -13.23
N VAL A 241 29.40 -5.55 -14.01
CA VAL A 241 28.76 -4.28 -13.67
C VAL A 241 27.58 -4.01 -14.59
N SER A 242 26.42 -3.67 -14.03
CA SER A 242 25.22 -3.31 -14.79
C SER A 242 25.12 -1.82 -15.10
N GLU A 243 25.89 -0.99 -14.39
CA GLU A 243 25.95 0.44 -14.65
C GLU A 243 26.65 0.73 -15.98
N LYS A 244 25.98 1.49 -16.85
CA LYS A 244 26.56 2.01 -18.08
C LYS A 244 27.28 3.33 -17.80
N PRO A 245 28.52 3.51 -18.26
CA PRO A 245 29.19 4.82 -18.27
C PRO A 245 28.31 5.90 -18.91
N ARG A 246 28.06 7.02 -18.22
CA ARG A 246 27.28 8.15 -18.78
C ARG A 246 28.21 9.12 -19.54
N PRO A 247 27.77 9.71 -20.66
CA PRO A 247 28.55 10.75 -21.35
C PRO A 247 28.84 11.93 -20.40
N GLY A 248 30.12 12.28 -20.23
CA GLY A 248 30.56 13.34 -19.30
C GLY A 248 30.80 12.89 -17.86
N TYR A 249 30.39 11.67 -17.49
CA TYR A 249 30.89 10.99 -16.30
C TYR A 249 32.23 10.38 -16.68
N ARG A 250 33.36 10.88 -16.15
CA ARG A 250 34.64 10.18 -16.28
C ARG A 250 34.50 8.87 -15.51
N PRO A 251 34.40 7.69 -16.16
CA PRO A 251 34.68 6.47 -15.44
C PRO A 251 36.17 6.58 -15.13
N LEU A 252 36.52 6.59 -13.85
CA LEU A 252 37.89 6.39 -13.38
C LEU A 252 38.80 7.60 -13.63
N GLY A 253 39.06 8.38 -12.58
CA GLY A 253 40.47 8.62 -12.30
C GLY A 253 41.02 7.22 -11.99
N LEU A 254 41.64 6.57 -12.97
CA LEU A 254 42.15 5.22 -12.78
C LEU A 254 43.16 5.30 -11.63
N SER A 255 42.77 4.75 -10.49
CA SER A 255 43.64 4.52 -9.36
C SER A 255 43.64 3.03 -9.12
N TYR A 256 44.82 2.43 -9.09
CA TYR A 256 44.97 1.05 -8.66
C TYR A 256 45.80 1.02 -7.38
N SER A 257 45.62 -0.04 -6.60
CA SER A 257 46.49 -0.37 -5.47
C SER A 257 47.32 -1.59 -5.83
N ALA A 258 48.63 -1.54 -5.62
CA ALA A 258 49.51 -2.70 -5.82
C ALA A 258 49.12 -3.91 -4.93
N GLN A 259 48.38 -3.67 -3.84
CA GLN A 259 47.86 -4.71 -2.95
C GLN A 259 46.46 -5.22 -3.36
N GLY A 260 45.83 -4.60 -4.36
CA GLY A 260 44.43 -4.81 -4.75
C GLY A 260 43.46 -3.94 -3.94
N THR A 261 42.62 -3.16 -4.61
CA THR A 261 41.63 -2.24 -3.99
C THR A 261 40.63 -2.98 -3.11
N TYR A 262 40.26 -4.21 -3.48
CA TYR A 262 39.25 -5.02 -2.79
C TYR A 262 39.83 -6.22 -2.04
N ASN A 263 41.15 -6.40 -2.03
CA ASN A 263 41.80 -7.58 -1.46
C ASN A 263 41.59 -7.71 0.07
N GLY A 264 41.34 -6.58 0.75
CA GLY A 264 41.05 -6.52 2.18
C GLY A 264 39.56 -6.54 2.54
N GLU A 265 38.64 -6.73 1.59
CA GLU A 265 37.20 -6.68 1.84
C GLU A 265 36.68 -7.94 2.54
N GLU A 266 36.06 -7.76 3.70
CA GLU A 266 35.37 -8.81 4.44
C GLU A 266 33.86 -8.61 4.39
N PHE A 267 33.10 -9.62 3.95
CA PHE A 267 31.63 -9.52 3.90
C PHE A 267 31.00 -9.57 5.29
N LEU A 268 30.09 -8.62 5.57
CA LEU A 268 29.44 -8.47 6.87
C LEU A 268 28.01 -9.02 6.89
N ASP A 269 27.15 -8.48 6.03
CA ASP A 269 25.71 -8.71 6.08
C ASP A 269 25.07 -8.47 4.70
N ALA A 270 23.79 -8.77 4.55
CA ALA A 270 23.02 -8.53 3.34
C ALA A 270 21.60 -8.03 3.64
N GLU A 271 21.09 -7.17 2.76
CA GLU A 271 19.74 -6.61 2.88
C GLU A 271 18.98 -6.73 1.55
N GLN A 272 17.86 -7.45 1.57
CA GLN A 272 17.01 -7.59 0.39
C GLN A 272 16.11 -6.36 0.22
N ILE A 273 16.31 -5.64 -0.88
CA ILE A 273 15.52 -4.45 -1.20
C ILE A 273 14.28 -4.82 -2.02
N THR A 274 14.47 -5.69 -3.02
CA THR A 274 13.38 -6.28 -3.83
C THR A 274 13.83 -7.65 -4.30
N LYS A 275 12.95 -8.48 -4.89
CA LYS A 275 13.34 -9.76 -5.51
C LYS A 275 14.50 -9.69 -6.53
N ASN A 276 14.80 -8.51 -7.07
CA ASN A 276 15.83 -8.28 -8.08
C ASN A 276 16.94 -7.31 -7.61
N LYS A 277 16.94 -6.89 -6.34
CA LYS A 277 17.93 -5.97 -5.79
C LYS A 277 18.27 -6.33 -4.34
N LEU A 278 19.56 -6.34 -4.05
CA LEU A 278 20.10 -6.72 -2.74
C LEU A 278 21.33 -5.85 -2.44
N TYR A 279 21.51 -5.41 -1.19
CA TYR A 279 22.78 -4.86 -0.73
C TYR A 279 23.64 -5.97 -0.12
N ILE A 280 24.91 -6.01 -0.49
CA ILE A 280 25.94 -6.74 0.24
C ILE A 280 26.82 -5.73 0.96
N TYR A 281 26.94 -5.87 2.28
CA TYR A 281 27.78 -5.03 3.12
C TYR A 281 29.15 -5.66 3.29
N THR A 282 30.20 -4.86 3.17
CA THR A 282 31.59 -5.28 3.41
C THR A 282 32.29 -4.27 4.29
N ARG A 283 33.43 -4.68 4.85
CA ARG A 283 34.37 -3.80 5.54
C ARG A 283 35.78 -4.08 5.08
N GLU A 284 36.48 -3.02 4.71
CA GLU A 284 37.89 -3.13 4.36
C GLU A 284 38.73 -3.23 5.64
N LYS A 285 39.59 -4.24 5.69
CA LYS A 285 40.31 -4.66 6.90
C LYS A 285 41.32 -3.65 7.42
N SER A 286 42.02 -2.94 6.55
CA SER A 286 43.13 -2.06 6.95
C SER A 286 42.68 -0.67 7.40
N THR A 287 41.69 -0.11 6.74
CA THR A 287 41.11 1.22 6.93
C THR A 287 39.86 1.18 7.81
N GLY A 288 39.15 0.05 7.84
CA GLY A 288 37.88 -0.10 8.55
C GLY A 288 36.68 0.54 7.84
N PHE A 289 36.84 0.99 6.58
CA PHE A 289 35.74 1.59 5.84
C PHE A 289 34.65 0.56 5.53
N ASP A 290 33.41 0.90 5.85
CA ASP A 290 32.25 0.12 5.44
C ASP A 290 31.88 0.46 4.01
N ARG A 291 31.67 -0.56 3.18
CA ARG A 291 31.10 -0.42 1.85
C ARG A 291 29.81 -1.22 1.74
N ARG A 292 28.94 -0.80 0.82
CA ARG A 292 27.82 -1.61 0.38
C ARG A 292 27.73 -1.63 -1.13
N PHE A 293 27.54 -2.81 -1.66
CA PHE A 293 27.39 -3.07 -3.09
C PHE A 293 25.90 -3.30 -3.37
N LEU A 294 25.31 -2.43 -4.18
CA LEU A 294 23.97 -2.66 -4.71
C LEU A 294 24.07 -3.69 -5.83
N MET A 295 23.59 -4.90 -5.55
CA MET A 295 23.47 -5.97 -6.52
C MET A 295 22.11 -5.89 -7.21
N LYS A 296 22.08 -6.11 -8.51
CA LYS A 296 20.89 -6.07 -9.34
C LYS A 296 20.85 -7.26 -10.28
N ARG A 297 19.67 -7.87 -10.39
CA ARG A 297 19.43 -8.95 -11.36
C ARG A 297 19.28 -8.41 -12.77
N VAL A 298 20.08 -8.90 -13.71
CA VAL A 298 20.05 -8.56 -15.15
C VAL A 298 19.91 -9.88 -15.92
N GLY A 299 18.70 -10.16 -16.42
CA GLY A 299 18.37 -11.49 -16.92
C GLY A 299 18.36 -12.50 -15.77
N GLU A 300 19.15 -13.56 -15.87
CA GLU A 300 19.28 -14.59 -14.83
C GLU A 300 20.45 -14.32 -13.87
N GLU A 301 21.35 -13.39 -14.21
CA GLU A 301 22.60 -13.11 -13.49
C GLU A 301 22.49 -11.93 -12.51
N TRP A 302 23.32 -11.92 -11.47
CA TRP A 302 23.52 -10.78 -10.59
C TRP A 302 24.71 -9.94 -11.05
N ARG A 303 24.54 -8.62 -11.01
CA ARG A 303 25.56 -7.64 -11.38
C ARG A 303 25.62 -6.50 -10.38
N ILE A 304 26.77 -5.86 -10.28
CA ILE A 304 27.00 -4.69 -9.44
C ILE A 304 26.38 -3.47 -10.12
N ASP A 305 25.42 -2.81 -9.47
CA ASP A 305 24.72 -1.64 -10.00
C ASP A 305 25.28 -0.33 -9.43
N ALA A 306 25.81 -0.37 -8.21
CA ALA A 306 26.48 0.75 -7.55
C ALA A 306 27.28 0.27 -6.33
N VAL A 307 28.29 1.04 -5.95
CA VAL A 307 28.97 0.93 -4.66
C VAL A 307 28.79 2.21 -3.87
N GLN A 308 28.67 2.08 -2.55
CA GLN A 308 28.66 3.21 -1.63
C GLN A 308 29.61 2.94 -0.47
N GLU A 309 30.32 3.97 -0.04
CA GLU A 309 31.18 3.92 1.14
C GLU A 309 30.56 4.75 2.27
N ARG A 310 30.81 4.33 3.51
CA ARG A 310 30.30 4.99 4.71
C ARG A 310 31.35 5.93 5.28
N LEU A 311 31.17 7.21 5.00
CA LEU A 311 31.89 8.31 5.65
C LEU A 311 30.91 8.99 6.63
N ASP A 312 30.36 10.15 6.28
CA ASP A 312 29.25 10.81 6.99
C ASP A 312 27.88 10.33 6.47
N GLY A 313 27.69 9.00 6.46
CA GLY A 313 26.57 8.33 5.79
C GLY A 313 26.98 7.64 4.49
N TRP A 314 26.01 7.05 3.78
CA TRP A 314 26.27 6.29 2.55
C TRP A 314 26.42 7.22 1.34
N GLN A 315 27.63 7.31 0.81
CA GLN A 315 27.92 8.12 -0.37
C GLN A 315 28.33 7.23 -1.54
N ARG A 316 27.84 7.55 -2.75
CA ARG A 316 28.23 6.82 -3.96
C ARG A 316 29.71 7.06 -4.23
N THR A 317 30.45 5.98 -4.41
CA THR A 317 31.84 6.01 -4.86
C THR A 317 31.98 5.33 -6.22
N GLY A 318 33.12 5.51 -6.87
CA GLY A 318 33.47 4.76 -8.08
C GLY A 318 33.74 3.30 -7.73
N LEU A 319 33.41 2.40 -8.67
CA LEU A 319 33.89 1.03 -8.66
C LEU A 319 35.30 0.95 -9.24
#